data_AF-A0A815PPZ2-F1
#
_entry.id   AF-A0A815PPZ2-F1
#
_cell.length_a   1.000
_cell.length_b   1.000
_cell.length_c   1.000
_cell.angle_alpha   90.00
_cell.angle_beta   90.00
_cell.angle_gamma   90.00
#
_symmetry.space_group_name_H-M   'P 1'
#
loop_
_entity.id
_entity.type
_entity.pdbx_description
1 polymer ?
#
loop_
_entity_poly.entity_id
_entity_poly.type
_entity_poly.pdbx_seq_one_letter_code
_entity_poly.pdbx_strand_id
1 'polypeptide(L)'
;MSIDDDALVWIDLEMDGLDLSKNFILEIACIVTDFDLQNSYKGPDLVIHHPKSLLDAMGPWCMEHHTNSGLVQQVLDSKLSMFDAESEIINFIEQITSFSTNKKCLILAGNSVYVDRYFLEKDMPRLNSLLNRSILDCSTLKELIRRFNYDIYLNAPIKGGNLHRALDDIYNSIEELRYYQKTAFKQNPIIKQYELFLNNDITKYLIWININSPSIIHCILTDSNLNIIDEIIDGKTDDDLMKIFSRNEIYQEKLIVVAGKFLGPIRAQLKKLAPQFNEFCHYRSIDIDVVSILCEKWFPNIYEQRPVKDNDDNNLKNSIELLRFYRSTIFK
;
A
#
# COMPACT_ATOMS: atom_id res chain seq x y z
N MET A 1 -10.50 -0.04 27.99
CA MET A 1 -9.34 0.52 27.24
C MET A 1 -9.80 0.59 25.81
N SER A 2 -10.16 1.79 25.36
CA SER A 2 -10.73 2.05 24.04
C SER A 2 -9.85 3.05 23.31
N ILE A 3 -9.72 2.89 22.01
CA ILE A 3 -9.14 3.91 21.14
C ILE A 3 -10.32 4.73 20.60
N ASP A 4 -10.25 6.06 20.77
CA ASP A 4 -11.18 7.01 20.15
C ASP A 4 -10.94 7.09 18.63
N ASP A 5 -11.83 7.79 17.92
CA ASP A 5 -11.90 7.87 16.45
C ASP A 5 -10.53 7.92 15.74
N ASP A 6 -10.44 7.24 14.59
CA ASP A 6 -9.25 7.08 13.73
C ASP A 6 -8.26 5.95 14.10
N ALA A 7 -8.77 4.85 14.67
CA ALA A 7 -7.96 3.66 14.91
C ALA A 7 -7.39 3.06 13.60
N LEU A 8 -6.13 2.62 13.68
CA LEU A 8 -5.49 1.86 12.62
C LEU A 8 -5.66 0.38 12.91
N VAL A 9 -6.26 -0.34 11.97
CA VAL A 9 -6.42 -1.79 12.01
C VAL A 9 -5.30 -2.37 11.14
N TRP A 10 -4.25 -2.85 11.79
CA TRP A 10 -3.11 -3.46 11.13
C TRP A 10 -3.40 -4.92 10.85
N ILE A 11 -3.40 -5.30 9.58
CA ILE A 11 -3.60 -6.69 9.14
C ILE A 11 -2.50 -7.03 8.16
N ASP A 12 -2.01 -8.26 8.28
CA ASP A 12 -1.12 -8.91 7.34
C ASP A 12 -1.67 -10.31 7.06
N LEU A 13 -1.55 -10.75 5.82
CA LEU A 13 -2.08 -12.02 5.33
C LEU A 13 -0.96 -12.83 4.69
N GLU A 14 -0.97 -14.14 4.94
CA GLU A 14 -0.26 -15.09 4.09
C GLU A 14 -1.27 -15.76 3.15
N MET A 15 -0.94 -15.84 1.87
CA MET A 15 -1.79 -16.41 0.83
C MET A 15 -1.09 -17.55 0.10
N ASP A 16 -1.87 -18.43 -0.53
CA ASP A 16 -1.37 -19.52 -1.37
C ASP A 16 -0.94 -19.03 -2.79
N GLY A 17 -1.06 -17.72 -3.05
CA GLY A 17 -0.63 -17.02 -4.25
C GLY A 17 -1.26 -15.62 -4.36
N LEU A 18 -1.07 -14.94 -5.51
CA LEU A 18 -1.51 -13.55 -5.72
C LEU A 18 -2.65 -13.41 -6.77
N ASP A 19 -3.17 -14.52 -7.31
CA ASP A 19 -4.30 -14.52 -8.24
C ASP A 19 -5.62 -14.57 -7.44
N LEU A 20 -6.25 -13.42 -7.25
CA LEU A 20 -7.53 -13.29 -6.55
C LEU A 20 -8.62 -14.23 -7.06
N SER A 21 -8.57 -14.70 -8.32
CA SER A 21 -9.59 -15.61 -8.85
C SER A 21 -9.41 -17.08 -8.42
N LYS A 22 -8.24 -17.44 -7.88
CA LYS A 22 -7.85 -18.83 -7.59
C LYS A 22 -7.29 -19.03 -6.18
N ASN A 23 -6.65 -18.01 -5.64
CA ASN A 23 -5.91 -18.06 -4.39
C ASN A 23 -6.77 -17.66 -3.20
N PHE A 24 -6.35 -18.07 -2.00
CA PHE A 24 -7.05 -17.92 -0.72
C PHE A 24 -6.09 -17.52 0.40
N ILE A 25 -6.64 -16.92 1.45
CA ILE A 25 -5.94 -16.59 2.70
C ILE A 25 -5.61 -17.89 3.46
N LEU A 26 -4.35 -18.04 3.88
CA LEU A 26 -3.83 -19.14 4.70
C LEU A 26 -3.61 -18.72 6.16
N GLU A 27 -3.12 -17.51 6.40
CA GLU A 27 -2.88 -16.94 7.72
C GLU A 27 -3.40 -15.49 7.76
N ILE A 28 -3.92 -15.06 8.91
CA ILE A 28 -4.28 -13.66 9.17
C ILE A 28 -3.86 -13.29 10.59
N ALA A 29 -3.16 -12.16 10.72
CA ALA A 29 -2.90 -11.54 12.02
C ALA A 29 -3.52 -10.14 12.08
N CYS A 30 -3.79 -9.67 13.31
CA CYS A 30 -4.33 -8.34 13.52
C CYS A 30 -3.73 -7.65 14.75
N ILE A 31 -3.43 -6.36 14.62
CA ILE A 31 -3.11 -5.44 15.71
C ILE A 31 -3.93 -4.18 15.52
N VAL A 32 -4.46 -3.60 16.61
CA VAL A 32 -5.13 -2.30 16.56
C VAL A 32 -4.27 -1.27 17.29
N THR A 33 -4.03 -0.12 16.67
CA THR A 33 -3.34 1.03 17.30
C THR A 33 -4.20 2.29 17.22
N ASP A 34 -3.87 3.27 18.06
CA ASP A 34 -4.25 4.65 17.75
C ASP A 34 -3.44 5.17 16.56
N PHE A 35 -3.89 6.30 15.99
CA PHE A 35 -3.27 6.86 14.79
C PHE A 35 -1.79 7.27 15.01
N ASP A 36 -1.48 7.76 16.21
CA ASP A 36 -0.13 8.20 16.59
C ASP A 36 0.76 7.08 17.12
N LEU A 37 0.31 5.83 17.04
CA LEU A 37 1.04 4.61 17.40
C LEU A 37 1.56 4.62 18.85
N GLN A 38 0.88 5.31 19.76
CA GLN A 38 1.21 5.34 21.19
C GLN A 38 0.66 4.11 21.90
N ASN A 39 -0.55 3.69 21.53
CA ASN A 39 -1.20 2.52 22.09
C ASN A 39 -1.32 1.41 21.05
N SER A 40 -1.08 0.16 21.46
CA SER A 40 -1.20 -1.01 20.60
C SER A 40 -1.85 -2.15 21.35
N TYR A 41 -2.82 -2.78 20.70
CA TYR A 41 -3.57 -3.93 21.20
C TYR A 41 -3.29 -5.10 20.26
N LYS A 42 -2.60 -6.13 20.78
CA LYS A 42 -2.35 -7.37 20.05
C LYS A 42 -3.66 -8.14 19.89
N GLY A 43 -4.00 -8.46 18.64
CA GLY A 43 -5.15 -9.28 18.28
C GLY A 43 -4.79 -10.74 18.00
N PRO A 44 -5.73 -11.47 17.39
CA PRO A 44 -5.52 -12.84 16.95
C PRO A 44 -4.43 -12.97 15.89
N ASP A 45 -3.80 -14.14 15.88
CA ASP A 45 -2.82 -14.64 14.89
C ASP A 45 -3.27 -16.05 14.52
N LEU A 46 -3.94 -16.18 13.37
CA LEU A 46 -4.81 -17.29 13.04
C LEU A 46 -4.41 -17.95 11.73
N VAL A 47 -4.20 -19.27 11.78
CA VAL A 47 -3.99 -20.10 10.59
C VAL A 47 -5.31 -20.77 10.20
N ILE A 48 -5.67 -20.66 8.93
CA ILE A 48 -6.96 -21.11 8.38
C ILE A 48 -6.79 -22.48 7.75
N HIS A 49 -7.72 -23.40 8.04
CA HIS A 49 -7.68 -24.74 7.48
C HIS A 49 -8.00 -24.74 5.98
N HIS A 50 -7.18 -25.46 5.21
CA HIS A 50 -7.43 -25.79 3.81
C HIS A 50 -7.09 -27.25 3.51
N PRO A 51 -7.81 -27.90 2.58
CA PRO A 51 -7.50 -29.27 2.19
C PRO A 51 -6.15 -29.34 1.48
N LYS A 52 -5.46 -30.48 1.64
CA LYS A 52 -4.16 -30.72 1.00
C LYS A 52 -4.16 -30.45 -0.51
N SER A 53 -5.25 -30.76 -1.21
CA SER A 53 -5.36 -30.52 -2.66
C SER A 53 -5.24 -29.05 -3.07
N LEU A 54 -5.60 -28.11 -2.19
CA LEU A 54 -5.43 -26.66 -2.43
C LEU A 54 -3.96 -26.30 -2.28
N LEU A 55 -3.31 -26.78 -1.21
CA LEU A 55 -1.89 -26.55 -0.97
C LEU A 55 -1.01 -27.16 -2.07
N ASP A 56 -1.35 -28.36 -2.56
CA ASP A 56 -0.65 -29.02 -3.66
C ASP A 56 -0.73 -28.23 -4.99
N ALA A 57 -1.67 -27.29 -5.12
CA ALA A 57 -1.82 -26.41 -6.29
C ALA A 57 -1.03 -25.09 -6.18
N MET A 58 -0.36 -24.83 -5.05
CA MET A 58 0.46 -23.64 -4.86
C MET A 58 1.62 -23.58 -5.86
N GLY A 59 1.97 -22.36 -6.26
CA GLY A 59 3.17 -22.13 -7.06
C GLY A 59 4.44 -22.53 -6.29
N PRO A 60 5.54 -22.86 -7.00
CA PRO A 60 6.78 -23.36 -6.37
C PRO A 60 7.32 -22.44 -5.27
N TRP A 61 7.25 -21.12 -5.50
CA TRP A 61 7.71 -20.13 -4.54
C TRP A 61 6.88 -20.14 -3.25
N CYS A 62 5.54 -20.16 -3.34
CA CYS A 62 4.67 -20.19 -2.16
C CYS A 62 4.87 -21.50 -1.39
N MET A 63 4.95 -22.63 -2.10
CA MET A 63 5.14 -23.94 -1.47
C MET A 63 6.47 -24.01 -0.70
N GLU A 64 7.58 -23.62 -1.32
CA GLU A 64 8.90 -23.60 -0.66
C GLU A 64 8.88 -22.68 0.57
N HIS A 65 8.35 -21.48 0.41
CA HIS A 65 8.33 -20.46 1.44
C HIS A 65 7.50 -20.88 2.66
N HIS A 66 6.26 -21.30 2.42
CA HIS A 66 5.33 -21.71 3.47
C HIS A 66 5.69 -23.04 4.11
N THR A 67 6.45 -23.89 3.41
CA THR A 67 7.03 -25.09 4.02
C THR A 67 8.14 -24.72 5.00
N ASN A 68 9.03 -23.79 4.60
CA ASN A 68 10.15 -23.36 5.43
C ASN A 68 9.70 -22.60 6.70
N SER A 69 8.60 -21.85 6.63
CA SER A 69 7.99 -21.19 7.80
C SER A 69 7.17 -22.16 8.68
N GLY A 70 6.90 -23.37 8.19
CA GLY A 70 6.03 -24.37 8.83
C GLY A 70 4.55 -24.07 8.67
N LEU A 71 4.16 -23.07 7.88
CA LEU A 71 2.77 -22.69 7.65
C LEU A 71 1.97 -23.79 6.95
N VAL A 72 2.56 -24.51 5.98
CA VAL A 72 1.89 -25.62 5.28
C VAL A 72 1.33 -26.66 6.25
N GLN A 73 2.14 -27.05 7.24
CA GLN A 73 1.71 -28.03 8.24
C GLN A 73 0.65 -27.44 9.18
N GLN A 74 0.80 -26.17 9.60
CA GLN A 74 -0.19 -25.49 10.43
C GLN A 74 -1.55 -25.36 9.74
N VAL A 75 -1.58 -25.12 8.42
CA VAL A 75 -2.83 -25.08 7.63
C VAL A 75 -3.53 -26.43 7.63
N LEU A 76 -2.79 -27.53 7.42
CA LEU A 76 -3.35 -28.88 7.45
C LEU A 76 -3.89 -29.27 8.83
N ASP A 77 -3.19 -28.86 9.88
CA ASP A 77 -3.55 -29.17 11.28
C ASP A 77 -4.61 -28.23 11.87
N SER A 78 -4.82 -27.05 11.25
CA SER A 78 -5.80 -26.08 11.70
C SER A 78 -7.22 -26.65 11.64
N LYS A 79 -8.07 -26.15 12.54
CA LYS A 79 -9.50 -26.46 12.61
C LYS A 79 -10.37 -25.23 12.37
N LEU A 80 -9.76 -24.07 12.14
CA LEU A 80 -10.46 -22.82 11.91
C LEU A 80 -10.90 -22.75 10.46
N SER A 81 -12.19 -22.55 10.21
CA SER A 81 -12.65 -22.16 8.89
C SER A 81 -12.36 -20.68 8.62
N MET A 82 -12.43 -20.27 7.35
CA MET A 82 -12.35 -18.85 6.96
C MET A 82 -13.37 -17.99 7.72
N PHE A 83 -14.58 -18.53 7.94
CA PHE A 83 -15.65 -17.85 8.67
C PHE A 83 -15.34 -17.68 10.17
N ASP A 84 -14.74 -18.69 10.80
CA ASP A 84 -14.34 -18.63 12.21
C ASP A 84 -13.24 -17.58 12.39
N ALA A 85 -12.21 -17.62 11.55
CA ALA A 85 -11.12 -16.66 11.57
C ALA A 85 -11.61 -15.22 11.36
N GLU A 86 -12.45 -14.98 10.35
CA GLU A 86 -13.07 -13.67 10.12
C GLU A 86 -13.86 -13.19 11.36
N SER A 87 -14.63 -14.08 11.99
CA SER A 87 -15.45 -13.74 13.16
C SER A 87 -14.59 -13.40 14.38
N GLU A 88 -13.49 -14.11 14.60
CA GLU A 88 -12.54 -13.82 15.69
C GLU A 88 -11.88 -12.45 15.54
N ILE A 89 -11.44 -12.10 14.33
CA ILE A 89 -10.85 -10.79 14.03
C ILE A 89 -11.88 -9.66 14.23
N ILE A 90 -13.11 -9.84 13.72
CA ILE A 90 -14.20 -8.87 13.92
C ILE A 90 -14.48 -8.67 15.41
N ASN A 91 -14.63 -9.76 16.17
CA ASN A 91 -14.91 -9.69 17.60
C ASN A 91 -13.80 -8.94 18.36
N PHE A 92 -12.54 -9.19 18.01
CA PHE A 92 -11.41 -8.47 18.58
C PHE A 92 -11.48 -6.97 18.27
N ILE A 93 -11.66 -6.59 17.00
CA ILE A 93 -11.75 -5.19 16.58
C ILE A 93 -12.91 -4.50 17.31
N GLU A 94 -14.09 -5.11 17.35
CA GLU A 94 -15.27 -4.54 18.03
C GLU A 94 -15.05 -4.39 19.54
N GLN A 95 -14.35 -5.32 20.20
CA GLN A 95 -14.01 -5.19 21.62
C GLN A 95 -13.12 -3.96 21.89
N ILE A 96 -12.15 -3.69 21.02
CA ILE A 96 -11.23 -2.54 21.19
C ILE A 96 -11.87 -1.21 20.77
N THR A 97 -12.74 -1.24 19.76
CA THR A 97 -13.32 -0.05 19.10
C THR A 97 -14.76 0.27 19.53
N SER A 98 -15.34 -0.51 20.45
CA SER A 98 -16.75 -0.49 20.89
C SER A 98 -17.33 0.87 21.36
N PHE A 99 -16.53 1.93 21.46
CA PHE A 99 -16.98 3.29 21.76
C PHE A 99 -16.98 4.24 20.56
N SER A 100 -16.39 3.88 19.42
CA SER A 100 -16.49 4.69 18.21
C SER A 100 -17.89 4.55 17.63
N THR A 101 -18.68 5.61 17.76
CA THR A 101 -20.01 5.72 17.15
C THR A 101 -19.94 5.76 15.62
N ASN A 102 -18.73 5.84 15.04
CA ASN A 102 -18.47 6.02 13.64
C ASN A 102 -17.56 4.90 13.10
N LYS A 103 -18.14 3.72 12.83
CA LYS A 103 -17.45 2.57 12.18
C LYS A 103 -16.72 2.93 10.86
N LYS A 104 -16.93 4.13 10.30
CA LYS A 104 -16.23 4.64 9.11
C LYS A 104 -14.80 5.18 9.38
N CYS A 105 -14.32 5.19 10.62
CA CYS A 105 -12.99 5.71 10.96
C CYS A 105 -11.89 4.63 11.09
N LEU A 106 -12.20 3.35 10.90
CA LEU A 106 -11.21 2.27 10.99
C LEU A 106 -10.40 2.17 9.70
N ILE A 107 -9.12 2.55 9.71
CA ILE A 107 -8.28 2.53 8.52
C ILE A 107 -7.44 1.25 8.53
N LEU A 108 -7.52 0.47 7.44
CA LEU A 108 -6.63 -0.68 7.25
C LEU A 108 -5.20 -0.19 7.05
N ALA A 109 -4.26 -0.70 7.86
CA ALA A 109 -2.85 -0.33 7.83
C ALA A 109 -1.96 -1.55 7.62
N GLY A 110 -0.80 -1.37 6.99
CA GLY A 110 0.15 -2.46 6.75
C GLY A 110 1.14 -2.11 5.64
N ASN A 111 1.98 -3.08 5.26
CA ASN A 111 2.95 -2.93 4.17
C ASN A 111 2.41 -3.57 2.90
N SER A 112 2.26 -2.80 1.82
CA SER A 112 1.60 -3.25 0.58
C SER A 112 0.16 -3.74 0.81
N VAL A 113 -0.50 -3.17 1.82
CA VAL A 113 -1.79 -3.65 2.37
C VAL A 113 -2.97 -3.55 1.40
N TYR A 114 -2.77 -2.88 0.25
CA TYR A 114 -3.73 -2.92 -0.84
C TYR A 114 -3.91 -4.34 -1.40
N VAL A 115 -2.88 -5.20 -1.31
CA VAL A 115 -2.99 -6.61 -1.70
C VAL A 115 -3.90 -7.34 -0.72
N ASP A 116 -3.68 -7.15 0.58
CA ASP A 116 -4.49 -7.76 1.63
C ASP A 116 -5.94 -7.33 1.55
N ARG A 117 -6.18 -6.03 1.30
CA ARG A 117 -7.52 -5.48 1.08
C ARG A 117 -8.31 -6.29 0.05
N TYR A 118 -7.67 -6.70 -1.04
CA TYR A 118 -8.37 -7.47 -2.08
C TYR A 118 -8.76 -8.88 -1.66
N PHE A 119 -7.91 -9.53 -0.88
CA PHE A 119 -8.25 -10.83 -0.31
C PHE A 119 -9.34 -10.67 0.75
N LEU A 120 -9.31 -9.61 1.57
CA LEU A 120 -10.38 -9.30 2.51
C LEU A 120 -11.71 -9.04 1.80
N GLU A 121 -11.72 -8.27 0.71
CA GLU A 121 -12.93 -8.03 -0.09
C GLU A 121 -13.57 -9.32 -0.62
N LYS A 122 -12.74 -10.31 -0.99
CA LYS A 122 -13.17 -11.59 -1.56
C LYS A 122 -13.54 -12.61 -0.49
N ASP A 123 -12.64 -12.87 0.45
CA ASP A 123 -12.70 -14.01 1.38
C ASP A 123 -13.25 -13.63 2.76
N MET A 124 -13.15 -12.35 3.16
CA MET A 124 -13.61 -11.83 4.44
C MET A 124 -14.45 -10.54 4.30
N PRO A 125 -15.57 -10.57 3.55
CA PRO A 125 -16.33 -9.37 3.20
C PRO A 125 -16.99 -8.68 4.41
N ARG A 126 -17.29 -9.41 5.50
CA ARG A 126 -17.87 -8.80 6.70
C ARG A 126 -16.80 -7.96 7.41
N LEU A 127 -15.59 -8.49 7.54
CA LEU A 127 -14.46 -7.75 8.08
C LEU A 127 -14.14 -6.53 7.22
N ASN A 128 -14.07 -6.72 5.90
CA ASN A 128 -13.83 -5.62 4.96
C ASN A 128 -14.87 -4.50 5.10
N SER A 129 -16.14 -4.82 5.36
CA SER A 129 -17.22 -3.85 5.51
C SER A 129 -17.10 -2.95 6.76
N LEU A 130 -16.33 -3.37 7.76
CA LEU A 130 -16.05 -2.58 8.97
C LEU A 130 -14.96 -1.53 8.73
N LEU A 131 -14.15 -1.71 7.69
CA LEU A 131 -12.98 -0.89 7.42
C LEU A 131 -13.35 0.24 6.45
N ASN A 132 -12.71 1.40 6.61
CA ASN A 132 -12.75 2.49 5.63
C ASN A 132 -12.22 1.99 4.28
N ARG A 133 -12.66 2.62 3.17
CA ARG A 133 -12.14 2.34 1.83
C ARG A 133 -10.67 2.72 1.68
N SER A 134 -10.26 3.80 2.34
CA SER A 134 -8.88 4.22 2.38
C SER A 134 -8.02 3.26 3.20
N ILE A 135 -6.74 3.22 2.84
CA ILE A 135 -5.72 2.41 3.51
C ILE A 135 -4.57 3.31 3.94
N LEU A 136 -3.83 2.86 4.95
CA LEU A 136 -2.55 3.42 5.35
C LEU A 136 -1.44 2.43 4.97
N ASP A 137 -0.96 2.53 3.72
CA ASP A 137 0.07 1.65 3.19
C ASP A 137 1.48 2.20 3.46
N CYS A 138 2.24 1.51 4.33
CA CYS A 138 3.60 1.86 4.68
C CYS A 138 4.58 1.79 3.49
N SER A 139 4.31 0.93 2.50
CA SER A 139 5.10 0.84 1.27
C SER A 139 5.06 2.13 0.46
N THR A 140 3.96 2.89 0.53
CA THR A 140 3.88 4.21 -0.11
C THR A 140 4.91 5.16 0.48
N LEU A 141 4.99 5.24 1.83
CA LEU A 141 5.98 6.09 2.49
C LEU A 141 7.40 5.61 2.21
N LYS A 142 7.65 4.30 2.28
CA LYS A 142 8.94 3.71 1.95
C LYS A 142 9.43 4.14 0.57
N GLU A 143 8.58 4.06 -0.45
CA GLU A 143 8.95 4.44 -1.82
C GLU A 143 9.12 5.94 -2.03
N LEU A 144 8.33 6.77 -1.33
CA LEU A 144 8.49 8.21 -1.35
C LEU A 144 9.79 8.64 -0.66
N ILE A 145 10.05 8.11 0.54
CA ILE A 145 11.24 8.42 1.33
C ILE A 145 12.50 7.95 0.61
N ARG A 146 12.49 6.76 0.01
CA ARG A 146 13.60 6.28 -0.84
C ARG A 146 13.98 7.28 -1.93
N ARG A 147 13.00 8.00 -2.50
CA ARG A 147 13.21 9.00 -3.57
C ARG A 147 13.54 10.39 -3.05
N PHE A 148 12.87 10.81 -1.98
CA PHE A 148 12.99 12.16 -1.43
C PHE A 148 14.24 12.31 -0.57
N ASN A 149 14.55 11.30 0.25
CA ASN A 149 15.67 11.31 1.17
C ASN A 149 16.22 9.89 1.39
N TYR A 150 17.16 9.49 0.53
CA TYR A 150 17.71 8.14 0.52
C TYR A 150 18.46 7.79 1.83
N ASP A 151 19.06 8.77 2.50
CA ASP A 151 19.77 8.53 3.76
C ASP A 151 18.80 8.12 4.87
N ILE A 152 17.62 8.72 4.94
CA ILE A 152 16.56 8.28 5.87
C ILE A 152 16.10 6.86 5.51
N TYR A 153 15.91 6.57 4.22
CA TYR A 153 15.55 5.23 3.78
C TYR A 153 16.58 4.16 4.19
N LEU A 154 17.87 4.43 4.03
CA LEU A 154 18.95 3.50 4.39
C LEU A 154 19.04 3.22 5.89
N ASN A 155 18.62 4.16 6.72
CA ASN A 155 18.66 4.04 8.18
C ASN A 155 17.34 3.52 8.79
N ALA A 156 16.37 3.14 7.94
CA ALA A 156 15.14 2.52 8.41
C ALA A 156 15.42 1.17 9.10
N PRO A 157 14.61 0.77 10.11
CA PRO A 157 14.76 -0.53 10.77
C PRO A 157 14.75 -1.66 9.75
N ILE A 158 15.73 -2.58 9.86
CA ILE A 158 15.75 -3.79 9.04
C ILE A 158 14.63 -4.68 9.54
N LYS A 159 13.78 -5.19 8.62
CA LYS A 159 12.77 -6.20 8.95
C LYS A 159 13.45 -7.38 9.65
N GLY A 160 13.13 -7.59 10.92
CA GLY A 160 13.60 -8.73 11.69
C GLY A 160 12.67 -9.93 11.52
N GLY A 161 13.18 -11.15 11.70
CA GLY A 161 12.40 -12.38 11.61
C GLY A 161 12.39 -12.98 10.21
N ASN A 162 13.20 -14.01 9.97
CA ASN A 162 13.34 -14.67 8.67
C ASN A 162 12.17 -15.62 8.32
N LEU A 163 11.04 -15.54 9.02
CA LEU A 163 9.99 -16.56 8.93
C LEU A 163 8.72 -16.11 8.20
N HIS A 164 8.59 -14.83 7.80
CA HIS A 164 7.42 -14.30 7.09
C HIS A 164 6.12 -14.82 7.71
N ARG A 165 5.88 -14.35 8.94
CA ARG A 165 4.70 -14.69 9.72
C ARG A 165 3.92 -13.41 9.92
N ALA A 166 2.61 -13.49 9.70
CA ALA A 166 1.77 -12.31 9.61
C ALA A 166 1.93 -11.34 10.79
N LEU A 167 1.95 -11.85 12.02
CA LEU A 167 2.08 -11.00 13.21
C LEU A 167 3.44 -10.27 13.30
N ASP A 168 4.54 -10.94 12.95
CA ASP A 168 5.88 -10.35 12.98
C ASP A 168 6.02 -9.26 11.90
N ASP A 169 5.44 -9.48 10.72
CA ASP A 169 5.40 -8.49 9.65
C ASP A 169 4.58 -7.24 10.00
N ILE A 170 3.50 -7.40 10.79
CA ILE A 170 2.77 -6.25 11.35
C ILE A 170 3.66 -5.45 12.30
N TYR A 171 4.34 -6.09 13.25
CA TYR A 171 5.24 -5.39 14.18
C TYR A 171 6.34 -4.63 13.45
N ASN A 172 6.95 -5.26 12.44
CA ASN A 172 7.94 -4.61 11.59
C ASN A 172 7.37 -3.37 10.87
N SER A 173 6.13 -3.45 10.39
CA SER A 173 5.45 -2.35 9.69
C SER A 173 5.14 -1.18 10.63
N ILE A 174 4.71 -1.45 11.87
CA ILE A 174 4.48 -0.42 12.89
C ILE A 174 5.79 0.30 13.24
N GLU A 175 6.87 -0.44 13.45
CA GLU A 175 8.18 0.15 13.77
C GLU A 175 8.75 0.99 12.60
N GLU A 176 8.57 0.53 11.37
CA GLU A 176 8.93 1.28 10.16
C GLU A 176 8.15 2.61 10.08
N LEU A 177 6.84 2.60 10.34
CA LEU A 177 6.03 3.82 10.35
C LEU A 177 6.43 4.77 11.48
N ARG A 178 6.67 4.26 12.70
CA ARG A 178 7.19 5.07 13.83
C ARG A 178 8.52 5.75 13.47
N TYR A 179 9.42 5.01 12.83
CA TYR A 179 10.69 5.56 12.35
C TYR A 179 10.46 6.69 11.34
N TYR A 180 9.62 6.49 10.33
CA TYR A 180 9.33 7.52 9.33
C TYR A 180 8.63 8.74 9.90
N GLN A 181 7.65 8.58 10.79
CA GLN A 181 6.98 9.68 11.50
C GLN A 181 8.02 10.61 12.18
N LYS A 182 9.01 10.02 12.86
CA LYS A 182 10.05 10.77 13.57
C LYS A 182 11.09 11.42 12.64
N THR A 183 11.47 10.73 11.58
CA THR A 183 12.67 11.06 10.78
C THR A 183 12.35 11.75 9.46
N ALA A 184 11.31 11.32 8.75
CA ALA A 184 11.00 11.76 7.38
C ALA A 184 10.16 13.03 7.28
N PHE A 185 9.46 13.42 8.36
CA PHE A 185 8.57 14.59 8.35
C PHE A 185 9.16 15.80 9.08
N LYS A 186 8.82 17.01 8.64
CA LYS A 186 9.24 18.28 9.27
C LYS A 186 8.54 18.44 10.63
N GLN A 187 9.29 18.76 11.68
CA GLN A 187 8.74 18.95 13.03
C GLN A 187 8.17 20.37 13.27
N ASN A 188 8.49 21.32 12.40
CA ASN A 188 7.91 22.67 12.36
C ASN A 188 8.09 23.23 10.93
N PRO A 189 7.03 23.56 10.20
CA PRO A 189 7.15 23.96 8.80
C PRO A 189 7.63 25.41 8.71
N ILE A 190 8.94 25.62 8.58
CA ILE A 190 9.43 26.79 7.87
C ILE A 190 9.48 26.38 6.40
N ILE A 191 8.60 26.98 5.59
CA ILE A 191 8.62 26.83 4.14
C ILE A 191 9.94 27.44 3.66
N LYS A 192 10.92 26.58 3.38
CA LYS A 192 12.07 26.93 2.56
C LYS A 192 11.83 26.33 1.19
N GLN A 193 11.86 27.20 0.17
CA GLN A 193 12.04 26.74 -1.21
C GLN A 193 13.39 26.04 -1.27
N TYR A 194 13.39 24.75 -1.53
CA TYR A 194 14.59 24.02 -1.89
C TYR A 194 14.68 23.99 -3.41
N GLU A 195 15.79 24.48 -3.95
CA GLU A 195 16.13 24.24 -5.35
C GLU A 195 16.47 22.75 -5.52
N LEU A 196 15.69 22.10 -6.38
CA LEU A 196 15.81 20.68 -6.66
C LEU A 196 16.81 20.48 -7.81
N PHE A 197 17.94 19.85 -7.51
CA PHE A 197 18.92 19.49 -8.52
C PHE A 197 18.37 18.38 -9.44
N LEU A 198 18.55 18.55 -10.75
CA LEU A 198 18.32 17.50 -11.74
C LEU A 198 19.40 16.43 -11.55
N ASN A 199 18.97 15.20 -11.24
CA ASN A 199 19.85 14.04 -11.21
C ASN A 199 19.26 12.99 -12.15
N ASN A 200 20.08 12.47 -13.08
CA ASN A 200 19.68 11.46 -14.09
C ASN A 200 19.51 10.05 -13.49
N ASP A 201 19.07 9.98 -12.24
CA ASP A 201 18.88 8.74 -11.52
C ASP A 201 17.53 8.11 -11.89
N ILE A 202 17.58 7.13 -12.79
CA ILE A 202 16.42 6.39 -13.32
C ILE A 202 15.57 5.77 -12.20
N THR A 203 16.17 5.51 -11.03
CA THR A 203 15.48 4.90 -9.88
C THR A 203 14.41 5.80 -9.25
N LYS A 204 14.36 7.07 -9.68
CA LYS A 204 13.48 8.10 -9.16
C LYS A 204 12.31 8.43 -10.08
N TYR A 205 12.22 7.82 -11.26
CA TYR A 205 11.06 7.99 -12.13
C TYR A 205 9.79 7.43 -11.49
N LEU A 206 8.68 8.10 -11.77
CA LEU A 206 7.33 7.67 -11.39
C LEU A 206 6.46 7.61 -12.63
N ILE A 207 5.61 6.59 -12.68
CA ILE A 207 4.59 6.42 -13.71
C ILE A 207 3.23 6.67 -13.08
N TRP A 208 2.50 7.60 -13.65
CA TRP A 208 1.17 8.00 -13.21
C TRP A 208 0.17 7.42 -14.17
N ILE A 209 -0.81 6.67 -13.67
CA ILE A 209 -1.74 5.96 -14.53
C ILE A 209 -3.17 6.18 -14.06
N ASN A 210 -4.03 6.47 -15.02
CA ASN A 210 -5.47 6.42 -14.83
C ASN A 210 -6.15 5.69 -15.99
N ILE A 211 -7.31 5.09 -15.73
CA ILE A 211 -8.13 4.37 -16.70
C ILE A 211 -9.51 5.06 -16.76
N ASN A 212 -9.71 5.92 -17.76
CA ASN A 212 -10.90 6.79 -17.88
C ASN A 212 -12.13 6.07 -18.48
N SER A 213 -11.89 5.02 -19.26
CA SER A 213 -12.89 4.18 -19.94
C SER A 213 -12.28 2.77 -20.03
N PRO A 214 -13.04 1.67 -20.18
CA PRO A 214 -12.52 0.31 -20.10
C PRO A 214 -11.34 -0.03 -21.04
N SER A 215 -11.00 0.86 -21.98
CA SER A 215 -9.89 0.68 -22.92
C SER A 215 -9.11 1.97 -23.19
N ILE A 216 -9.19 2.99 -22.32
CA ILE A 216 -8.39 4.22 -22.43
C ILE A 216 -7.56 4.39 -21.17
N ILE A 217 -6.24 4.31 -21.36
CA ILE A 217 -5.22 4.46 -20.34
C ILE A 217 -4.51 5.78 -20.59
N HIS A 218 -4.56 6.66 -19.60
CA HIS A 218 -3.74 7.86 -19.53
C HIS A 218 -2.50 7.55 -18.70
N CYS A 219 -1.32 7.74 -19.27
CA CYS A 219 -0.04 7.47 -18.63
C CYS A 219 0.85 8.72 -18.67
N ILE A 220 1.42 9.12 -17.54
CA ILE A 220 2.39 10.22 -17.45
C ILE A 220 3.66 9.71 -16.79
N LEU A 221 4.82 9.98 -17.41
CA LEU A 221 6.13 9.76 -16.82
C LEU A 221 6.61 11.06 -16.17
N THR A 222 7.04 10.99 -14.92
CA THR A 222 7.66 12.14 -14.24
C THR A 222 9.07 11.84 -13.73
N ASP A 223 9.89 12.89 -13.66
CA ASP A 223 11.21 12.84 -13.03
C ASP A 223 11.13 12.75 -11.50
N SER A 224 12.31 12.70 -10.87
CA SER A 224 12.45 12.70 -9.41
C SER A 224 11.86 13.93 -8.73
N ASN A 225 11.71 15.04 -9.45
CA ASN A 225 11.16 16.32 -9.03
C ASN A 225 9.68 16.46 -9.38
N LEU A 226 9.08 15.37 -9.85
CA LEU A 226 7.70 15.26 -10.28
C LEU A 226 7.41 16.10 -11.53
N ASN A 227 8.42 16.57 -12.27
CA ASN A 227 8.25 17.24 -13.56
C ASN A 227 7.79 16.23 -14.61
N ILE A 228 6.83 16.61 -15.45
CA ILE A 228 6.34 15.77 -16.53
C ILE A 228 7.43 15.67 -17.60
N ILE A 229 7.81 14.44 -17.93
CA ILE A 229 8.81 14.13 -18.96
C ILE A 229 8.10 13.80 -20.28
N ASP A 230 7.14 12.88 -20.21
CA ASP A 230 6.40 12.37 -21.36
C ASP A 230 5.00 11.95 -20.91
N GLU A 231 4.08 11.87 -21.87
CA GLU A 231 2.66 11.67 -21.63
C GLU A 231 2.02 10.91 -22.80
N ILE A 232 1.23 9.90 -22.48
CA ILE A 232 0.41 9.16 -23.43
C ILE A 232 -1.05 9.33 -23.01
N ILE A 233 -1.80 10.04 -23.84
CA ILE A 233 -3.25 10.16 -23.76
C ILE A 233 -3.84 9.10 -24.70
N ASP A 234 -4.93 8.45 -24.28
CA ASP A 234 -5.66 7.45 -25.07
C ASP A 234 -4.89 6.15 -25.42
N GLY A 235 -3.89 5.77 -24.61
CA GLY A 235 -3.18 4.50 -24.77
C GLY A 235 -4.09 3.30 -24.50
N LYS A 236 -3.97 2.22 -25.28
CA LYS A 236 -4.89 1.07 -25.15
C LYS A 236 -4.19 -0.28 -24.99
N THR A 237 -2.93 -0.38 -25.42
CA THR A 237 -2.18 -1.64 -25.46
C THR A 237 -0.83 -1.51 -24.77
N ASP A 238 -0.17 -2.64 -24.49
CA ASP A 238 1.23 -2.65 -24.05
C ASP A 238 2.12 -1.83 -24.98
N ASP A 239 1.99 -2.02 -26.29
CA ASP A 239 2.77 -1.27 -27.30
C ASP A 239 2.56 0.24 -27.19
N ASP A 240 1.34 0.68 -26.89
CA ASP A 240 1.09 2.11 -26.68
C ASP A 240 1.84 2.60 -25.45
N LEU A 241 1.72 1.91 -24.31
CA LEU A 241 2.33 2.34 -23.07
C LEU A 241 3.87 2.25 -23.09
N MET A 242 4.43 1.19 -23.69
CA MET A 242 5.87 0.97 -23.80
C MET A 242 6.58 1.98 -24.71
N LYS A 243 5.85 2.76 -25.53
CA LYS A 243 6.43 3.89 -26.30
C LYS A 243 7.06 4.92 -25.38
N ILE A 244 6.49 5.16 -24.19
CA ILE A 244 7.05 6.13 -23.24
C ILE A 244 8.43 5.70 -22.77
N PHE A 245 8.65 4.40 -22.53
CA PHE A 245 9.96 3.89 -22.12
C PHE A 245 10.97 3.92 -23.26
N SER A 246 10.52 3.52 -24.46
CA SER A 246 11.37 3.52 -25.65
C SER A 246 11.88 4.93 -26.01
N ARG A 247 11.01 5.95 -25.95
CA ARG A 247 11.37 7.35 -26.26
C ARG A 247 12.33 7.95 -25.24
N ASN A 248 12.23 7.53 -23.99
CA ASN A 248 13.01 8.07 -22.87
C ASN A 248 14.21 7.16 -22.50
N GLU A 249 14.56 6.20 -23.36
CA GLU A 249 15.71 5.30 -23.18
C GLU A 249 15.69 4.54 -21.83
N ILE A 250 14.49 4.18 -21.40
CA ILE A 250 14.26 3.43 -20.16
C ILE A 250 14.32 1.93 -20.48
N TYR A 251 15.41 1.30 -20.07
CA TYR A 251 15.65 -0.13 -20.28
C TYR A 251 15.71 -0.95 -18.98
N GLN A 252 15.62 -0.28 -17.83
CA GLN A 252 15.69 -0.95 -16.51
C GLN A 252 14.35 -0.87 -15.78
N GLU A 253 13.81 -2.04 -15.46
CA GLU A 253 12.40 -2.23 -15.09
C GLU A 253 12.18 -2.12 -13.57
N LYS A 254 13.19 -2.49 -12.77
CA LYS A 254 12.99 -2.82 -11.34
C LYS A 254 12.71 -1.63 -10.41
N LEU A 255 12.73 -0.39 -10.90
CA LEU A 255 12.75 0.80 -10.04
C LEU A 255 11.72 1.87 -10.43
N ILE A 256 10.96 1.65 -11.51
CA ILE A 256 9.81 2.47 -11.88
C ILE A 256 8.62 2.05 -11.01
N VAL A 257 8.01 3.05 -10.38
CA VAL A 257 6.90 2.84 -9.44
C VAL A 257 5.67 3.57 -9.94
N VAL A 258 4.52 2.89 -9.84
CA VAL A 258 3.24 3.47 -10.21
C VAL A 258 2.77 4.39 -9.08
N ALA A 259 2.41 5.63 -9.39
CA ALA A 259 1.94 6.63 -8.43
C ALA A 259 0.56 7.17 -8.86
N GLY A 260 -0.28 7.50 -7.88
CA GLY A 260 -1.64 7.98 -8.17
C GLY A 260 -2.57 7.83 -6.98
N LYS A 261 -3.88 7.86 -7.27
CA LYS A 261 -4.95 7.58 -6.31
C LYS A 261 -5.67 6.31 -6.74
N PHE A 262 -6.23 5.57 -5.77
CA PHE A 262 -6.98 4.34 -6.04
C PHE A 262 -6.19 3.33 -6.90
N LEU A 263 -4.88 3.22 -6.64
CA LEU A 263 -3.98 2.45 -7.50
C LEU A 263 -4.24 0.95 -7.48
N GLY A 264 -4.79 0.43 -6.38
CA GLY A 264 -5.21 -0.96 -6.31
C GLY A 264 -6.05 -1.30 -7.55
N PRO A 265 -7.30 -0.78 -7.68
CA PRO A 265 -8.20 -1.13 -8.79
C PRO A 265 -7.58 -0.91 -10.17
N ILE A 266 -6.81 0.17 -10.32
CA ILE A 266 -6.10 0.49 -11.57
C ILE A 266 -5.09 -0.62 -11.91
N ARG A 267 -4.30 -1.09 -10.95
CA ARG A 267 -3.33 -2.17 -11.14
C ARG A 267 -4.00 -3.50 -11.53
N ALA A 268 -5.12 -3.84 -10.90
CA ALA A 268 -5.86 -5.05 -11.24
C ALA A 268 -6.41 -5.01 -12.68
N GLN A 269 -6.83 -3.84 -13.15
CA GLN A 269 -7.26 -3.63 -14.54
C GLN A 269 -6.08 -3.62 -15.51
N LEU A 270 -4.96 -2.98 -15.17
CA LEU A 270 -3.74 -2.97 -15.99
C LEU A 270 -3.20 -4.37 -16.23
N LYS A 271 -3.21 -5.25 -15.23
CA LYS A 271 -2.83 -6.67 -15.40
C LYS A 271 -3.62 -7.37 -16.52
N LYS A 272 -4.84 -6.92 -16.82
CA LYS A 272 -5.69 -7.47 -17.90
C LYS A 272 -5.51 -6.74 -19.22
N LEU A 273 -5.39 -5.41 -19.19
CA LEU A 273 -5.34 -4.57 -20.40
C LEU A 273 -3.95 -4.47 -21.02
N ALA A 274 -2.90 -4.42 -20.19
CA ALA A 274 -1.51 -4.22 -20.56
C ALA A 274 -0.57 -4.98 -19.59
N PRO A 275 -0.57 -6.33 -19.63
CA PRO A 275 0.18 -7.16 -18.70
C PRO A 275 1.69 -6.93 -18.76
N GLN A 276 2.27 -6.75 -19.96
CA GLN A 276 3.72 -6.57 -20.12
C GLN A 276 4.17 -5.25 -19.50
N PHE A 277 3.44 -4.17 -19.76
CA PHE A 277 3.71 -2.85 -19.18
C PHE A 277 3.55 -2.88 -17.65
N ASN A 278 2.54 -3.59 -17.15
CA ASN A 278 2.34 -3.74 -15.72
C ASN A 278 3.46 -4.55 -15.04
N GLU A 279 3.99 -5.59 -15.69
CA GLU A 279 5.16 -6.33 -15.21
C GLU A 279 6.43 -5.49 -15.24
N PHE A 280 6.61 -4.69 -16.29
CA PHE A 280 7.73 -3.75 -16.42
C PHE A 280 7.71 -2.66 -15.34
N CYS A 281 6.52 -2.17 -14.98
CA CYS A 281 6.32 -1.27 -13.86
C CYS A 281 6.26 -2.07 -12.55
N HIS A 282 7.44 -2.39 -11.98
CA HIS A 282 7.64 -3.11 -10.72
C HIS A 282 6.44 -3.01 -9.75
N TYR A 283 6.05 -4.09 -9.08
CA TYR A 283 4.83 -4.21 -8.25
C TYR A 283 4.61 -3.20 -7.12
N ARG A 284 5.50 -2.22 -6.91
CA ARG A 284 5.33 -1.20 -5.88
C ARG A 284 4.41 -0.08 -6.38
N SER A 285 3.72 0.57 -5.45
CA SER A 285 2.81 1.68 -5.71
C SER A 285 2.95 2.77 -4.67
N ILE A 286 2.66 4.01 -5.07
CA ILE A 286 2.54 5.19 -4.21
C ILE A 286 1.10 5.68 -4.30
N ASP A 287 0.31 5.45 -3.25
CA ASP A 287 -1.04 5.98 -3.14
C ASP A 287 -1.03 7.34 -2.41
N ILE A 288 -1.35 8.41 -3.12
CA ILE A 288 -1.30 9.78 -2.57
C ILE A 288 -2.31 9.99 -1.46
N ASP A 289 -3.38 9.20 -1.39
CA ASP A 289 -4.35 9.31 -0.33
C ASP A 289 -3.75 8.90 1.03
N VAL A 290 -2.73 8.02 1.05
CA VAL A 290 -1.94 7.72 2.26
C VAL A 290 -1.27 8.99 2.80
N VAL A 291 -0.64 9.77 1.93
CA VAL A 291 0.03 11.02 2.32
C VAL A 291 -1.00 12.07 2.76
N SER A 292 -2.17 12.09 2.12
CA SER A 292 -3.26 12.99 2.47
C SER A 292 -3.82 12.70 3.86
N ILE A 293 -4.02 11.43 4.22
CA ILE A 293 -4.46 10.98 5.55
C ILE A 293 -3.46 11.40 6.62
N LEU A 294 -2.17 11.17 6.38
CA LEU A 294 -1.11 11.57 7.32
C LEU A 294 -1.02 13.10 7.45
N CYS A 295 -1.15 13.84 6.35
CA CYS A 295 -1.14 15.30 6.36
C CYS A 295 -2.33 15.86 7.13
N GLU A 296 -3.53 15.30 6.95
CA GLU A 296 -4.74 15.69 7.68
C GLU A 296 -4.56 15.54 9.20
N LYS A 297 -3.99 14.42 9.65
CA LYS A 297 -3.81 14.15 11.09
C LYS A 297 -2.62 14.85 11.71
N TRP A 298 -1.45 14.82 11.05
CA TRP A 298 -0.22 15.37 11.62
C TRP A 298 0.01 16.85 11.30
N PHE A 299 -0.59 17.36 10.21
CA PHE A 299 -0.39 18.72 9.71
C PHE A 299 -1.71 19.38 9.24
N PRO A 300 -2.75 19.46 10.08
CA PRO A 300 -4.10 19.89 9.65
C PRO A 300 -4.10 21.26 8.97
N ASN A 301 -3.31 22.21 9.45
CA ASN A 301 -3.20 23.55 8.84
C ASN A 301 -2.60 23.52 7.42
N ILE A 302 -1.69 22.59 7.14
CA ILE A 302 -1.10 22.41 5.80
C ILE A 302 -2.11 21.66 4.92
N TYR A 303 -2.81 20.68 5.47
CA TYR A 303 -3.84 19.95 4.75
C TYR A 303 -4.91 20.89 4.18
N GLU A 304 -5.39 21.88 4.94
CA GLU A 304 -6.36 22.88 4.45
C GLU A 304 -5.83 23.76 3.30
N GLN A 305 -4.51 23.86 3.12
CA GLN A 305 -3.87 24.65 2.06
C GLN A 305 -3.58 23.84 0.80
N ARG A 306 -3.87 22.54 0.80
CA ARG A 306 -3.61 21.66 -0.35
C ARG A 306 -4.34 22.18 -1.60
N PRO A 307 -3.77 22.02 -2.80
CA PRO A 307 -4.46 22.39 -4.03
C PRO A 307 -5.85 21.72 -4.09
N VAL A 308 -6.90 22.54 -4.19
CA VAL A 308 -8.30 22.11 -4.11
C VAL A 308 -8.72 21.39 -5.39
N LYS A 309 -9.52 20.33 -5.21
CA LYS A 309 -10.12 19.49 -6.25
C LYS A 309 -10.88 20.34 -7.28
N ASP A 310 -10.43 20.35 -8.54
CA ASP A 310 -11.41 20.31 -9.61
C ASP A 310 -12.10 18.94 -9.55
N ASN A 311 -13.41 18.89 -9.77
CA ASN A 311 -14.27 17.69 -9.60
C ASN A 311 -13.86 16.46 -10.44
N ASP A 312 -12.74 16.50 -11.15
CA ASP A 312 -12.09 15.35 -11.76
C ASP A 312 -11.01 14.79 -10.80
N ASP A 313 -11.45 13.96 -9.84
CA ASP A 313 -10.57 13.10 -9.01
C ASP A 313 -9.68 12.17 -9.89
N ASN A 314 -9.93 12.14 -11.20
CA ASN A 314 -9.24 11.36 -12.23
C ASN A 314 -8.12 12.10 -12.98
N ASN A 315 -7.83 13.36 -12.64
CA ASN A 315 -6.75 14.08 -13.33
C ASN A 315 -5.37 13.74 -12.72
N LEU A 316 -4.53 13.03 -13.48
CA LEU A 316 -3.17 12.68 -13.08
C LEU A 316 -2.30 13.90 -12.76
N LYS A 317 -2.47 15.01 -13.50
CA LYS A 317 -1.71 16.25 -13.27
C LYS A 317 -2.04 16.86 -11.91
N ASN A 318 -3.31 16.80 -11.49
CA ASN A 318 -3.72 17.25 -10.16
C ASN A 318 -3.08 16.38 -9.07
N SER A 319 -3.01 15.07 -9.28
CA SER A 319 -2.35 14.15 -8.33
C SER A 319 -0.84 14.42 -8.23
N ILE A 320 -0.20 14.77 -9.34
CA ILE A 320 1.21 15.21 -9.38
C ILE A 320 1.41 16.49 -8.57
N GLU A 321 0.58 17.52 -8.79
CA GLU A 321 0.69 18.79 -8.04
C GLU A 321 0.43 18.59 -6.54
N LEU A 322 -0.50 17.72 -6.17
CA LEU A 322 -0.77 17.41 -4.78
C LEU A 322 0.44 16.75 -4.10
N LEU A 323 1.12 15.81 -4.78
CA LEU A 323 2.33 15.21 -4.23
C LEU A 323 3.50 16.21 -4.17
N ARG A 324 3.63 17.12 -5.15
CA ARG A 324 4.60 18.23 -5.10
C ARG A 324 4.35 19.11 -3.87
N PHE A 325 3.09 19.46 -3.63
CA PHE A 325 2.68 20.22 -2.45
C PHE A 325 3.13 19.52 -1.17
N TYR A 326 2.79 18.24 -0.96
CA TYR A 326 3.20 17.51 0.24
C TYR A 326 4.73 17.38 0.37
N ARG A 327 5.44 17.06 -0.72
CA ARG A 327 6.90 16.99 -0.70
C ARG A 327 7.53 18.29 -0.20
N SER A 328 7.04 19.43 -0.69
CA SER A 328 7.61 20.74 -0.31
C SER A 328 7.23 21.18 1.11
N THR A 329 6.10 20.72 1.63
CA THR A 329 5.51 21.23 2.88
C THR A 329 5.75 20.34 4.09
N ILE A 330 5.61 19.02 3.97
CA ILE A 330 5.62 18.11 5.14
C ILE A 330 6.83 17.16 5.19
N PHE A 331 7.46 16.83 4.07
CA PHE A 331 8.63 15.93 4.03
C PHE A 331 9.95 16.69 4.25
N LYS A 332 10.93 16.06 4.92
CA LYS A 332 12.28 16.61 5.12
C LYS A 332 13.15 16.56 3.87
#